data_AF-A0A4Y2CVV8-F1
#
_entry.id   AF-A0A4Y2CVV8-F1
#
_cell.length_a   1.000
_cell.length_b   1.000
_cell.length_c   1.000
_cell.angle_alpha   90.00
_cell.angle_beta   90.00
_cell.angle_gamma   90.00
#
_symmetry.space_group_name_H-M   'P 1'
#
loop_
_entity.id
_entity.type
_entity.pdbx_description
1 polymer ?
#
loop_
_entity_poly.entity_id
_entity_poly.type
_entity_poly.pdbx_seq_one_letter_code
_entity_poly.pdbx_strand_id
1 'polypeptide(L)'
;MPKRKAIFLSILGPSTTVNDITNYLSSLKLQYLQCNRLKTKFQSYASFHIEVYECDLQLLLDASFWPESCLITEFYGKLRKDQISQAVTSESVINLPESNSSTPTVSK
;
A
#
# COMPACT_ATOMS: atom_id res chain seq x y z
N MET A 1 15.86 7.14 4.99
CA MET A 1 14.67 6.59 4.29
C MET A 1 13.65 7.71 4.10
N PRO A 2 12.96 7.80 2.95
CA PRO A 2 11.95 8.83 2.73
C PRO A 2 10.82 8.69 3.77
N LYS A 3 10.25 9.83 4.19
CA LYS A 3 9.16 9.85 5.17
C LYS A 3 7.94 9.18 4.58
N ARG A 4 7.32 8.28 5.35
CA ARG A 4 6.10 7.57 4.97
C ARG A 4 4.88 8.31 5.52
N LYS A 5 3.82 8.35 4.73
CA LYS A 5 2.50 8.88 5.09
C LYS A 5 1.43 7.94 4.59
N ALA A 6 0.22 8.07 5.12
CA ALA A 6 -0.86 7.18 4.76
C ALA A 6 -2.15 7.95 4.47
N ILE A 7 -3.01 7.32 3.68
CA ILE A 7 -4.41 7.73 3.52
C ILE A 7 -5.33 6.67 4.12
N PHE A 8 -6.50 7.14 4.55
CA PHE A 8 -7.67 6.31 4.81
C PHE A 8 -8.59 6.38 3.60
N LEU A 9 -8.86 5.21 3.02
CA LEU A 9 -9.78 5.02 1.90
C LEU A 9 -10.97 4.20 2.38
N SER A 10 -12.19 4.63 2.09
CA SER A 10 -13.41 3.94 2.53
C SER A 10 -14.55 4.07 1.52
N ILE A 11 -15.66 3.36 1.81
CA ILE A 11 -16.88 3.31 0.97
C ILE A 11 -16.65 2.53 -0.34
N LEU A 12 -15.65 1.65 -0.36
CA LEU A 12 -15.48 0.69 -1.44
C LEU A 12 -16.43 -0.50 -1.29
N GLY A 13 -16.71 -1.20 -2.39
CA GLY A 13 -17.52 -2.41 -2.37
C GLY A 13 -16.96 -3.46 -1.37
N PRO A 14 -17.81 -4.21 -0.65
CA PRO A 14 -17.37 -5.09 0.42
C PRO A 14 -16.52 -6.28 -0.03
N SER A 15 -16.58 -6.63 -1.32
CA SER A 15 -15.73 -7.65 -1.95
C SER A 15 -14.34 -7.14 -2.34
N THR A 16 -14.10 -5.82 -2.29
CA THR A 16 -12.82 -5.23 -2.68
C THR A 16 -11.70 -5.78 -1.80
N THR A 17 -10.65 -6.27 -2.42
CA THR A 17 -9.48 -6.85 -1.77
C THR A 17 -8.30 -5.90 -1.81
N VAL A 18 -7.25 -6.19 -1.02
CA VAL A 18 -5.98 -5.44 -1.12
C VAL A 18 -5.36 -5.56 -2.51
N ASN A 19 -5.54 -6.69 -3.20
CA ASN A 19 -4.96 -6.93 -4.53
C ASN A 19 -5.61 -6.02 -5.58
N ASP A 20 -6.92 -5.81 -5.49
CA ASP A 20 -7.64 -4.89 -6.38
C ASP A 20 -7.09 -3.47 -6.24
N ILE A 21 -6.85 -3.02 -5.01
CA ILE A 21 -6.29 -1.71 -4.71
C ILE A 21 -4.84 -1.59 -5.18
N THR A 22 -3.99 -2.59 -4.91
CA THR A 22 -2.59 -2.56 -5.35
C THR A 22 -2.48 -2.60 -6.88
N ASN A 23 -3.35 -3.35 -7.56
CA ASN A 23 -3.41 -3.38 -9.02
C ASN A 23 -3.88 -2.03 -9.58
N TYR A 24 -4.89 -1.42 -8.97
CA TYR A 24 -5.37 -0.09 -9.35
C TYR A 24 -4.25 0.97 -9.27
N LEU A 25 -3.48 0.94 -8.17
CA LEU A 25 -2.37 1.85 -7.92
C LEU A 25 -1.10 1.54 -8.72
N SER A 26 -1.00 0.37 -9.36
CA SER A 26 0.20 -0.05 -10.09
C SER A 26 0.59 0.92 -11.22
N SER A 27 -0.40 1.59 -11.82
CA SER A 27 -0.22 2.59 -12.87
C SER A 27 0.56 3.84 -12.41
N LEU A 28 0.51 4.16 -11.11
CA LEU A 28 1.17 5.33 -10.53
C LEU A 28 2.68 5.17 -10.33
N LYS A 29 3.23 3.95 -10.48
CA LYS A 29 4.66 3.64 -10.31
C LYS A 29 5.23 4.13 -8.97
N LEU A 30 4.45 3.95 -7.90
CA LEU A 30 4.85 4.31 -6.54
C LEU A 30 6.12 3.57 -6.14
N GLN A 31 7.05 4.27 -5.47
CA GLN A 31 8.29 3.66 -5.01
C GLN A 31 8.10 2.76 -3.77
N TYR A 32 7.06 3.05 -2.99
CA TYR A 32 6.66 2.27 -1.82
C TYR A 32 5.15 2.24 -1.73
N LEU A 33 4.61 1.05 -1.50
CA LEU A 33 3.18 0.85 -1.29
C LEU A 33 2.96 -0.22 -0.22
N GLN A 34 2.28 0.15 0.86
CA GLN A 34 1.71 -0.82 1.79
C GLN A 34 0.21 -0.62 1.88
N CYS A 35 -0.55 -1.65 1.47
CA CYS A 35 -2.00 -1.64 1.50
C CYS A 35 -2.50 -2.62 2.56
N ASN A 36 -3.25 -2.10 3.53
CA ASN A 36 -3.89 -2.89 4.56
C ASN A 36 -5.40 -2.73 4.47
N ARG A 37 -6.13 -3.83 4.27
CA ARG A 37 -7.57 -3.85 4.47
C ARG A 37 -7.86 -3.80 5.97
N LEU A 38 -8.76 -2.91 6.35
CA LEU A 38 -9.13 -2.68 7.74
C LEU A 38 -10.29 -3.59 8.15
N LYS A 39 -10.36 -3.92 9.44
CA LYS A 39 -11.56 -4.49 10.06
C LYS A 39 -12.59 -3.38 10.21
N THR A 40 -13.75 -3.57 9.59
CA THR A 40 -14.88 -2.64 9.67
C THR A 40 -15.96 -3.22 10.57
N LYS A 41 -16.74 -2.34 11.23
CA LYS A 41 -17.92 -2.78 12.00
C LYS A 41 -19.04 -3.29 11.10
N PHE A 42 -19.15 -2.70 9.90
CA PHE A 42 -20.17 -3.02 8.92
C PHE A 42 -19.54 -3.74 7.72
N GLN A 43 -20.22 -4.76 7.23
CA GLN A 43 -19.79 -5.55 6.06
C GLN A 43 -20.35 -5.01 4.74
N SER A 44 -21.00 -3.82 4.75
CA SER A 44 -21.55 -3.18 3.56
C SER A 44 -20.50 -2.43 2.74
N TYR A 45 -19.31 -2.21 3.29
CA TYR A 45 -18.20 -1.57 2.61
C TYR A 45 -16.85 -2.12 3.08
N ALA A 46 -15.82 -1.85 2.29
CA ALA A 46 -14.43 -2.08 2.65
C ALA A 46 -13.71 -0.75 2.88
N SER A 47 -12.76 -0.76 3.83
CA SER A 47 -11.87 0.37 4.11
C SER A 47 -10.43 -0.11 4.11
N PHE A 48 -9.52 0.79 3.73
CA PHE A 48 -8.11 0.52 3.55
C PHE A 48 -7.27 1.61 4.19
N HIS A 49 -6.12 1.20 4.70
CA HIS A 49 -5.01 2.06 5.04
C HIS A 49 -3.93 1.85 3.99
N ILE A 50 -3.56 2.92 3.30
CA ILE A 50 -2.59 2.87 2.21
C ILE A 50 -1.42 3.78 2.58
N GLU A 51 -0.25 3.19 2.78
CA GLU A 51 0.99 3.89 3.11
C GLU A 51 1.86 4.03 1.86
N VAL A 52 2.35 5.24 1.62
CA VAL A 52 3.22 5.62 0.51
C VAL A 52 4.33 6.55 1.03
N TYR A 53 5.31 6.88 0.18
CA TYR A 53 6.21 7.99 0.51
C TYR A 53 5.50 9.34 0.43
N GLU A 54 5.95 10.30 1.23
CA GLU A 54 5.36 11.64 1.31
C GLU A 54 5.32 12.37 -0.04
N CYS A 55 6.30 12.12 -0.93
CA CYS A 55 6.30 12.69 -2.29
C CYS A 55 5.13 12.22 -3.16
N ASP A 56 4.61 11.02 -2.90
CA ASP A 56 3.55 10.40 -3.69
C ASP A 56 2.16 10.60 -3.06
N LEU A 57 2.08 11.12 -1.83
CA LEU A 57 0.83 11.24 -1.07
C LEU A 57 -0.23 12.07 -1.81
N GLN A 58 0.17 13.16 -2.46
CA GLN A 58 -0.77 14.06 -3.12
C GLN A 58 -1.49 13.40 -4.30
N LEU A 59 -0.86 12.42 -4.96
CA LEU A 59 -1.50 11.63 -6.02
C LEU A 59 -2.67 10.82 -5.45
N LEU A 60 -2.53 10.34 -4.22
CA LEU A 60 -3.54 9.54 -3.55
C LEU A 60 -4.64 10.40 -2.89
N LEU A 61 -4.36 11.67 -2.58
CA LEU A 61 -5.35 12.61 -2.02
C LEU A 61 -6.24 13.26 -3.09
N ASP A 62 -5.90 13.14 -4.37
CA ASP A 62 -6.74 13.60 -5.46
C ASP A 62 -8.01 12.73 -5.55
N ALA A 63 -9.16 13.31 -5.19
CA ALA A 63 -10.44 12.62 -5.23
C ALA A 63 -10.84 12.19 -6.65
N SER A 64 -10.36 12.88 -7.69
CA SER A 64 -10.67 12.54 -9.09
C SER A 64 -9.99 11.24 -9.54
N PHE A 65 -8.96 10.79 -8.82
CA PHE A 65 -8.29 9.52 -9.07
C PHE A 65 -9.09 8.31 -8.59
N TRP A 66 -10.06 8.48 -7.68
CA TRP A 66 -10.78 7.36 -7.07
C TRP A 66 -12.18 7.17 -7.69
N PRO A 67 -12.76 5.96 -7.61
CA PRO A 67 -14.14 5.74 -8.02
C PRO A 67 -15.12 6.68 -7.28
N GLU A 68 -16.21 7.04 -7.94
CA GLU A 68 -17.24 7.89 -7.35
C GLU A 68 -17.72 7.36 -6.00
N SER A 69 -18.05 8.28 -5.08
CA SER A 69 -18.51 8.00 -3.71
C SER A 69 -17.48 7.41 -2.75
N CYS A 70 -16.22 7.23 -3.14
CA CYS A 70 -15.16 6.86 -2.21
C CYS A 70 -14.83 8.02 -1.25
N LEU A 71 -14.56 7.69 0.01
CA LEU A 71 -14.05 8.64 1.00
C LEU A 71 -12.53 8.52 1.07
N ILE A 72 -11.80 9.62 0.87
CA ILE A 72 -10.35 9.69 0.99
C ILE A 72 -9.96 10.82 1.93
N THR A 73 -9.05 10.54 2.86
CA THR A 73 -8.43 11.54 3.74
C THR A 73 -7.03 11.09 4.13
N GLU A 74 -6.16 12.03 4.52
CA GLU A 74 -4.91 11.68 5.18
C GLU A 74 -5.20 10.90 6.47
N PHE A 75 -4.43 9.86 6.72
CA PHE A 75 -4.49 9.07 7.94
C PHE A 75 -3.40 9.55 8.90
N TYR A 76 -3.82 10.00 10.08
CA TYR A 76 -2.92 10.42 11.14
C TYR A 76 -2.80 9.36 12.23
N GLY A 77 -1.58 9.17 12.74
CA GLY A 77 -1.28 8.22 13.81
C GLY A 77 -0.74 6.88 13.31
N LYS A 78 -0.81 5.86 14.17
CA LYS A 78 -0.26 4.53 13.90
C LYS A 78 -1.37 3.51 13.71
N LEU A 79 -1.29 2.74 12.64
CA LEU A 79 -2.16 1.58 12.43
C LEU A 79 -1.81 0.47 13.42
N ARG A 80 -2.81 -0.03 14.15
CA ARG A 80 -2.62 -1.15 15.08
C ARG A 80 -2.90 -2.47 14.37
N LYS A 81 -2.12 -3.52 14.68
CA LYS A 81 -2.23 -4.84 14.01
C LYS A 81 -3.60 -5.49 14.21
N ASP A 82 -4.27 -5.26 15.33
CA ASP A 82 -5.61 -5.79 15.61
C ASP A 82 -6.68 -5.19 14.69
N GLN A 83 -6.41 -4.05 14.05
CA GLN A 83 -7.31 -3.37 13.12
C GLN A 83 -7.21 -3.88 11.67
N ILE A 84 -6.26 -4.76 11.36
CA ILE A 84 -6.00 -5.24 9.99
C ILE A 84 -6.72 -6.58 9.76
N SER A 85 -7.39 -6.71 8.62
CA SER A 85 -8.00 -7.97 8.15
C SER A 85 -7.17 -8.65 7.06
N GLN A 86 -6.47 -7.89 6.22
CA GLN A 86 -5.59 -8.39 5.16
C GLN A 86 -4.49 -7.35 4.87
N ALA A 87 -3.26 -7.78 4.55
CA ALA A 87 -2.13 -6.88 4.29
C ALA A 87 -1.32 -7.31 3.07
N VAL A 88 -0.85 -6.33 2.29
CA VAL A 88 0.14 -6.49 1.21
C VAL A 88 1.14 -5.33 1.28
N THR A 89 2.42 -5.66 1.15
CA THR A 89 3.52 -4.68 1.06
C THR A 89 4.27 -4.92 -0.25
N SER A 90 4.51 -3.85 -1.00
CA SER A 90 5.32 -3.85 -2.21
C SER A 90 6.32 -2.70 -2.11
N GLU A 91 7.61 -3.03 -2.05
CA GLU A 91 8.70 -2.07 -2.11
C GLU A 91 9.40 -2.24 -3.46
N SER A 92 9.54 -1.16 -4.24
CA SER A 92 10.43 -1.22 -5.41
C SER A 92 11.85 -1.15 -4.87
N VAL A 93 12.54 -2.29 -4.82
CA VAL A 93 13.94 -2.32 -4.42
C VAL A 93 14.74 -1.60 -5.51
N ILE A 94 15.20 -0.38 -5.23
CA ILE A 94 16.26 0.27 -6.00
C ILE A 94 17.54 -0.51 -5.67
N ASN A 95 17.73 -1.68 -6.29
CA ASN A 95 18.96 -2.44 -6.18
C ASN A 95 20.07 -1.69 -6.94
N LEU A 96 21.03 -1.14 -6.20
CA LEU A 96 22.40 -0.99 -6.69
C LEU A 96 23.00 -2.41 -6.78
N PRO A 97 23.66 -2.80 -7.88
CA PRO A 97 24.19 -4.16 -7.99
C PRO A 97 25.50 -4.26 -7.21
N GLU A 98 25.49 -4.87 -6.02
CA GLU A 98 26.71 -5.51 -5.53
C GLU A 98 26.82 -6.90 -6.15
N SER A 99 27.65 -6.95 -7.20
CA SER A 99 28.18 -8.19 -7.74
C SER A 99 29.15 -8.78 -6.73
N ASN A 100 28.82 -9.93 -6.18
CA ASN A 100 29.81 -10.88 -5.66
C ASN A 100 29.39 -12.30 -6.03
N SER A 101 29.85 -12.67 -7.22
CA SER A 101 30.09 -14.07 -7.60
C SER A 101 30.98 -14.71 -6.53
N SER A 102 30.44 -15.70 -5.82
CA SER A 102 31.23 -16.66 -5.06
C SER A 102 30.90 -18.05 -5.58
N THR A 103 31.70 -18.48 -6.55
CA THR A 103 31.85 -19.87 -7.00
C THR A 103 32.06 -20.82 -5.81
N PRO A 104 31.41 -22.00 -5.78
CA PRO A 104 31.86 -23.09 -4.92
C PRO A 104 33.01 -23.84 -5.61
N THR A 105 34.22 -23.74 -5.05
CA THR A 105 35.38 -24.52 -5.48
C THR A 105 35.63 -25.67 -4.50
N VAL A 106 35.31 -26.87 -5.00
CA VAL A 106 36.03 -28.15 -4.88
C VAL A 106 36.02 -28.95 -3.57
N SER A 107 35.70 -30.22 -3.79
CA SER A 107 35.82 -31.44 -3.01
C SER A 107 37.18 -31.69 -2.37
N LYS A 108 37.18 -32.38 -1.22
CA LYS A 108 37.94 -33.62 -1.04
C LYS A 108 37.31 -34.50 0.03
#